data_AF-A0A950MKH6-F1
#
_entry.id   AF-A0A950MKH6-F1
#
_cell.length_a   1.000
_cell.length_b   1.000
_cell.length_c   1.000
_cell.angle_alpha   90.00
_cell.angle_beta   90.00
_cell.angle_gamma   90.00
#
_symmetry.space_group_name_H-M   'P 1'
#
loop_
_entity.id
_entity.type
_entity.pdbx_description
1 polymer ?
#
loop_
_entity_poly.entity_id
_entity_poly.type
_entity_poly.pdbx_seq_one_letter_code
_entity_poly.pdbx_strand_id
1 'polypeptide(L)'
;MTVSFSLSRPENKNEALTNRLSGILRQILIARNDLAADRDVASSTFAALGLTSVDYLEFILNVEADLNIDIPDEAMLNPALSSVDTWAAWLADNAASLQTPGIGAA
;
A
#
# COMPACT_ATOMS: atom_id res chain seq x y z
N MET A 1 11.01 -39.11 1.29
CA MET A 1 10.87 -38.65 -0.11
C MET A 1 10.18 -37.31 -0.03
N THR A 2 10.94 -36.22 0.03
CA THR A 2 10.41 -34.88 0.33
C THR A 2 10.63 -34.03 -0.91
N VAL A 3 9.55 -33.75 -1.64
CA VAL A 3 9.58 -32.75 -2.70
C VAL A 3 9.21 -31.43 -2.03
N SER A 4 10.23 -30.63 -1.73
CA SER A 4 10.04 -29.26 -1.24
C SER A 4 9.46 -28.42 -2.36
N PHE A 5 8.20 -28.01 -2.22
CA PHE A 5 7.54 -27.10 -3.14
C PHE A 5 7.91 -25.67 -2.74
N SER A 6 9.01 -25.14 -3.29
CA SER A 6 9.39 -23.73 -3.10
C SER A 6 8.57 -22.87 -4.05
N LEU A 7 7.31 -22.62 -3.71
CA LEU A 7 6.54 -21.50 -4.25
C LEU A 7 6.92 -20.26 -3.44
N SER A 8 7.85 -19.44 -3.94
CA SER A 8 7.82 -18.02 -3.58
C SER A 8 6.56 -17.44 -4.23
N ARG A 9 5.42 -17.64 -3.55
CA ARG A 9 4.06 -17.47 -4.08
C ARG A 9 3.70 -15.99 -4.14
N PRO A 10 3.09 -15.50 -5.24
CA PRO A 10 2.57 -14.12 -5.31
C PRO A 10 1.57 -13.78 -4.17
N GLU A 11 0.89 -14.79 -3.61
CA GLU A 11 0.05 -14.66 -2.41
C GLU A 11 0.82 -14.07 -1.22
N ASN A 12 2.08 -14.47 -0.99
CA ASN A 12 2.89 -13.97 0.13
C ASN A 12 3.32 -12.50 -0.09
N LYS A 13 3.53 -12.09 -1.34
CA LYS A 13 3.91 -10.70 -1.66
C LYS A 13 2.74 -9.76 -1.43
N ASN A 14 1.55 -10.15 -1.89
CA ASN A 14 0.35 -9.33 -1.71
C ASN A 14 -0.01 -9.22 -0.22
N GLU A 15 0.01 -10.32 0.53
CA GLU A 15 -0.23 -10.30 1.97
C GLU A 15 0.79 -9.41 2.73
N ALA A 16 2.07 -9.49 2.37
CA ALA A 16 3.09 -8.63 2.94
C ALA A 16 2.84 -7.14 2.63
N LEU A 17 2.43 -6.80 1.40
CA LEU A 17 2.07 -5.44 1.01
C LEU A 17 0.83 -4.96 1.75
N THR A 18 -0.25 -5.76 1.79
CA THR A 18 -1.48 -5.44 2.54
C THR A 18 -1.15 -5.13 4.00
N ASN A 19 -0.34 -5.96 4.65
CA ASN A 19 0.06 -5.75 6.04
C ASN A 19 0.87 -4.45 6.23
N ARG A 20 1.80 -4.17 5.31
CA ARG A 20 2.65 -2.98 5.36
C ARG A 20 1.85 -1.70 5.14
N LEU A 21 1.04 -1.66 4.09
CA LEU A 21 0.15 -0.53 3.77
C LEU A 21 -0.90 -0.32 4.86
N SER A 22 -1.47 -1.40 5.42
CA SER A 22 -2.38 -1.30 6.57
C SER A 22 -1.69 -0.66 7.78
N GLY A 23 -0.41 -0.95 7.99
CA GLY A 23 0.41 -0.32 9.04
C GLY A 23 0.52 1.19 8.84
N ILE A 24 0.84 1.64 7.63
CA ILE A 24 0.92 3.06 7.27
C ILE A 24 -0.43 3.75 7.50
N LEU A 25 -1.51 3.18 6.97
CA LEU A 25 -2.84 3.77 7.11
C LEU A 25 -3.29 3.86 8.58
N ARG A 26 -2.99 2.85 9.40
CA ARG A 26 -3.27 2.90 10.84
C ARG A 26 -2.53 4.04 11.54
N GLN A 27 -1.28 4.33 11.17
CA GLN A 27 -0.54 5.44 11.76
C GLN A 27 -1.21 6.79 11.48
N ILE A 28 -1.69 7.00 10.25
CA ILE A 28 -2.44 8.20 9.86
C ILE A 28 -3.74 8.32 10.66
N LEU A 29 -4.52 7.23 10.74
CA LEU A 29 -5.77 7.23 11.51
C LEU A 29 -5.54 7.48 13.01
N ILE A 30 -4.48 6.92 13.59
CA ILE A 30 -4.06 7.16 14.97
C ILE A 30 -3.69 8.63 15.18
N ALA A 31 -2.90 9.22 14.28
CA ALA A 31 -2.50 10.63 14.36
C ALA A 31 -3.70 11.59 14.33
N ARG A 32 -4.77 11.18 13.65
CA ARG A 32 -6.04 11.92 13.58
C ARG A 32 -6.95 11.72 14.81
N ASN A 33 -6.52 10.96 15.82
CA ASN A 33 -7.36 10.48 16.93
C ASN A 33 -8.60 9.68 16.47
N ASP A 34 -8.59 9.12 15.27
CA ASP A 34 -9.65 8.24 14.76
C ASP A 34 -9.34 6.79 15.14
N LEU A 35 -9.42 6.54 16.45
CA LEU A 35 -9.04 5.29 17.11
C LEU A 35 -10.20 4.30 17.13
N ALA A 36 -10.52 3.72 15.98
CA ALA A 36 -11.23 2.45 15.97
C ALA A 36 -10.18 1.35 15.76
N ALA A 37 -9.63 0.82 16.86
CA ALA A 37 -8.67 -0.29 16.86
C ALA A 37 -9.18 -1.55 16.14
N ASP A 38 -10.47 -1.59 15.82
CA ASP A 38 -11.19 -2.73 15.22
C ASP A 38 -11.75 -2.42 13.82
N ARG A 39 -11.38 -1.29 13.19
CA ARG A 39 -11.75 -1.03 11.79
C ARG A 39 -10.96 -1.96 10.87
N ASP A 40 -11.68 -2.58 9.94
CA ASP A 40 -11.06 -3.25 8.80
C ASP A 40 -10.47 -2.21 7.84
N VAL A 41 -9.20 -1.89 8.05
CA VAL A 41 -8.44 -0.95 7.23
C VAL A 41 -7.98 -1.54 5.90
N ALA A 42 -8.00 -2.87 5.76
CA ALA A 42 -7.47 -3.54 4.57
C ALA A 42 -8.49 -3.45 3.42
N SER A 43 -9.73 -3.87 3.70
CA SER A 43 -10.77 -4.01 2.68
C SER A 43 -11.69 -2.80 2.56
N SER A 44 -11.82 -1.99 3.61
CA SER A 44 -12.67 -0.79 3.58
C SER A 44 -12.15 0.24 2.58
N THR A 45 -13.08 0.91 1.88
CA THR A 45 -12.70 2.02 1.02
C THR A 45 -12.19 3.20 1.84
N PHE A 46 -11.26 3.99 1.30
CA PHE A 46 -10.75 5.18 1.95
C PHE A 46 -11.87 6.17 2.31
N ALA A 47 -12.89 6.28 1.48
CA ALA A 47 -14.08 7.07 1.77
C ALA A 47 -14.88 6.52 2.97
N ALA A 48 -15.04 5.20 3.09
CA ALA A 48 -15.72 4.58 4.24
C ALA A 48 -14.91 4.73 5.54
N LEU A 49 -13.58 4.81 5.43
CA LEU A 49 -12.67 5.15 6.53
C LEU A 49 -12.62 6.66 6.83
N GLY A 50 -13.36 7.48 6.07
CA GLY A 50 -13.42 8.92 6.24
C GLY A 50 -12.10 9.63 5.93
N LEU A 51 -11.28 9.10 5.03
CA LEU A 51 -10.06 9.79 4.59
C LEU A 51 -10.42 11.07 3.83
N THR A 52 -9.77 12.17 4.20
CA THR A 52 -9.73 13.38 3.40
C THR A 52 -8.74 13.22 2.26
N SER A 53 -8.75 14.16 1.30
CA SER A 53 -7.72 14.20 0.25
C SER A 53 -6.31 14.35 0.81
N VAL A 54 -6.15 15.08 1.92
CA VAL A 54 -4.86 15.25 2.60
C VAL A 54 -4.39 13.92 3.22
N ASP A 55 -5.28 13.20 3.91
CA ASP A 55 -4.96 11.89 4.49
C ASP A 55 -4.57 10.89 3.41
N TYR A 56 -5.27 10.92 2.26
CA TYR A 56 -4.95 10.07 1.11
C TYR A 56 -3.59 10.39 0.51
N LEU A 57 -3.27 11.67 0.32
CA LEU A 57 -1.94 12.08 -0.16
C LEU A 57 -0.84 11.68 0.82
N GLU A 58 -1.07 11.85 2.12
CA GLU A 58 -0.13 11.40 3.16
C GLU A 58 0.07 9.87 3.11
N PHE A 59 -0.98 9.10 2.88
CA PHE A 59 -0.87 7.66 2.69
C PHE A 59 0.03 7.31 1.48
N ILE A 60 -0.19 7.94 0.32
CA ILE A 60 0.60 7.70 -0.89
C ILE A 60 2.08 8.06 -0.66
N LEU A 61 2.37 9.24 -0.12
CA LEU A 61 3.75 9.69 0.12
C LEU A 61 4.49 8.77 1.10
N ASN A 62 3.81 8.27 2.13
CA ASN A 62 4.41 7.29 3.05
C ASN A 62 4.68 5.95 2.36
N VAL A 63 3.80 5.50 1.46
CA VAL A 63 4.02 4.28 0.66
C VAL A 63 5.22 4.44 -0.28
N GLU A 64 5.34 5.57 -0.97
CA GLU A 64 6.48 5.90 -1.83
C GLU A 64 7.80 5.86 -1.08
N ALA A 65 7.86 6.54 0.07
CA ALA A 65 9.05 6.57 0.91
C ALA A 65 9.41 5.19 1.48
N ASP A 66 8.42 4.43 1.92
CA ASP A 66 8.59 3.12 2.54
C ASP A 66 9.03 2.03 1.53
N LEU A 67 8.59 2.14 0.28
CA LEU A 67 8.91 1.20 -0.79
C LEU A 67 9.99 1.69 -1.77
N ASN A 68 10.46 2.93 -1.62
CA ASN A 68 11.37 3.61 -2.54
C ASN A 68 10.88 3.55 -4.00
N ILE A 69 9.64 4.01 -4.20
CA ILE A 69 8.97 4.06 -5.50
C ILE A 69 8.42 5.46 -5.78
N ASP A 70 8.13 5.71 -7.05
CA ASP A 70 7.44 6.91 -7.53
C ASP A 70 6.08 6.48 -8.14
N ILE A 71 4.97 6.84 -7.49
CA ILE A 71 3.61 6.46 -7.90
C ILE A 71 3.09 7.51 -8.89
N PRO A 72 2.67 7.10 -10.10
CA PRO A 72 2.18 8.05 -11.10
C PRO A 72 0.83 8.64 -10.71
N ASP A 73 0.60 9.90 -11.08
CA ASP A 73 -0.64 10.64 -10.83
C ASP A 73 -1.88 9.88 -11.34
N GLU A 74 -1.78 9.17 -12.48
CA GLU A 74 -2.89 8.39 -13.03
C GLU A 74 -3.33 7.26 -12.11
N ALA A 75 -2.40 6.65 -11.36
CA ALA A 75 -2.73 5.66 -10.35
C ALA A 75 -3.44 6.32 -9.17
N MET A 76 -2.95 7.49 -8.72
CA MET A 76 -3.57 8.24 -7.62
C MET A 76 -5.01 8.65 -7.92
N LEU A 77 -5.32 8.96 -9.18
CA LEU A 77 -6.65 9.35 -9.67
C LEU A 77 -7.54 8.17 -10.05
N ASN A 78 -7.05 6.93 -9.98
CA ASN A 78 -7.81 5.75 -10.39
C ASN A 78 -8.84 5.35 -9.31
N PRO A 79 -10.15 5.42 -9.58
CA PRO A 79 -11.18 5.07 -8.60
C PRO A 79 -11.17 3.59 -8.20
N ALA A 80 -10.53 2.71 -8.97
CA ALA A 80 -10.36 1.31 -8.60
C ALA A 80 -9.39 1.12 -7.43
N LEU A 81 -8.42 2.04 -7.23
CA LEU A 81 -7.43 2.00 -6.16
C LEU A 81 -7.97 2.70 -4.90
N SER A 82 -9.06 2.16 -4.38
CA SER A 82 -9.88 2.80 -3.34
C SER A 82 -9.71 2.22 -1.94
N SER A 83 -8.86 1.21 -1.76
CA SER A 83 -8.58 0.54 -0.48
C SER A 83 -7.13 0.07 -0.41
N VAL A 84 -6.68 -0.35 0.78
CA VAL A 84 -5.35 -0.94 0.95
C VAL A 84 -5.19 -2.21 0.10
N ASP A 85 -6.19 -3.09 0.05
CA ASP A 85 -6.10 -4.32 -0.74
C ASP A 85 -5.95 -4.06 -2.25
N THR A 86 -6.65 -3.05 -2.78
CA THR A 86 -6.56 -2.70 -4.20
C THR A 86 -5.20 -2.07 -4.53
N TRP A 87 -4.65 -1.24 -3.63
CA TRP A 87 -3.29 -0.73 -3.74
C TRP A 87 -2.22 -1.82 -3.61
N ALA A 88 -2.36 -2.74 -2.64
CA ALA A 88 -1.43 -3.83 -2.45
C ALA A 88 -1.36 -4.76 -3.67
N ALA A 89 -2.53 -5.09 -4.25
CA ALA A 89 -2.61 -5.87 -5.48
C ALA A 89 -1.94 -5.14 -6.65
N TRP A 90 -2.24 -3.85 -6.84
CA TRP A 90 -1.63 -3.06 -7.92
C TRP A 90 -0.11 -2.93 -7.76
N LEU A 91 0.39 -2.68 -6.55
CA LEU A 91 1.82 -2.61 -6.27
C LEU A 91 2.52 -3.97 -6.40
N ALA A 92 1.82 -5.08 -6.12
CA ALA A 92 2.38 -6.40 -6.34
C ALA A 92 2.79 -6.60 -7.81
N ASP A 93 2.03 -6.01 -8.74
CA ASP A 93 2.25 -6.10 -10.18
C ASP A 93 3.16 -4.98 -10.72
N ASN A 94 3.13 -3.78 -10.13
CA ASN A 94 3.76 -2.58 -10.72
C ASN A 94 5.02 -2.09 -9.97
N ALA A 95 5.21 -2.41 -8.68
CA ALA A 95 6.25 -1.77 -7.86
C ALA A 95 7.69 -1.91 -8.40
N ALA A 96 7.98 -2.95 -9.21
CA ALA A 96 9.29 -3.13 -9.83
C ALA A 96 9.60 -2.08 -10.91
N SER A 97 8.59 -1.63 -11.67
CA SER A 97 8.77 -0.59 -12.69
C SER A 97 8.76 0.83 -12.13
N LEU A 98 8.33 0.99 -10.88
CA LEU A 98 8.22 2.29 -10.19
C LEU A 98 9.45 2.60 -9.33
N GLN A 99 10.43 1.71 -9.27
CA GLN A 99 11.61 1.88 -8.43
C GLN A 99 12.36 3.15 -8.82
N THR A 100 12.51 4.06 -7.86
CA THR A 100 13.31 5.27 -8.05
C THR A 100 14.79 4.86 -8.08
N PRO A 101 15.57 5.24 -9.10
CA PRO A 101 16.99 4.95 -9.14
C PRO A 101 17.70 5.53 -7.92
N GLY A 102 18.53 4.72 -7.26
CA GLY A 102 19.37 5.21 -6.17
C GLY A 102 20.26 6.35 -6.67
N ILE A 103 20.33 7.45 -5.91
CA ILE A 103 21.21 8.58 -6.22
C ILE A 103 22.66 8.05 -6.29
N GLY A 104 23.26 8.06 -7.48
CA GLY A 104 24.64 7.60 -7.73
C GLY A 104 24.81 6.49 -8.79
N ALA A 105 23.75 6.05 -9.48
CA ALA A 105 23.84 5.04 -10.54
C ALA A 105 24.24 5.59 -11.94
N ALA A 106 25.08 6.64 -12.00
CA ALA A 106 25.60 7.24 -13.23
C ALA A 106 27.12 7.08 -13.31
#